data_AF-A0A1A8PV89-F1
#
_entry.id   AF-A0A1A8PV89-F1
#
_cell.length_a   1.000
_cell.length_b   1.000
_cell.length_c   1.000
_cell.angle_alpha   90.00
_cell.angle_beta   90.00
_cell.angle_gamma   90.00
#
_symmetry.space_group_name_H-M   'P 1'
#
loop_
_entity.id
_entity.type
_entity.pdbx_description
1 polymer ?
#
loop_
_entity_poly.entity_id
_entity_poly.type
_entity_poly.pdbx_seq_one_letter_code
_entity_poly.pdbx_strand_id
1 'polypeptide(L)'
;MAPRVQLEKAAWRWVESVKPEEIKQEHIELAYRINLPACKRGACRRNCRGNPNCLVGIGEQAWLGEIDENVFHNIDDPNSERR
;
A
#
# COMPACT_ATOMS: atom_id res chain seq x y z
N MET A 1 -9.33 -7.99 -14.06
CA MET A 1 -8.95 -6.76 -13.33
C MET A 1 -9.38 -5.58 -14.20
N ALA A 2 -10.12 -4.61 -13.66
CA ALA A 2 -10.64 -3.51 -14.47
C ALA A 2 -9.49 -2.68 -15.08
N PRO A 3 -9.63 -2.15 -16.30
CA PRO A 3 -8.69 -1.22 -16.92
C PRO A 3 -8.27 -0.09 -15.98
N ARG A 4 -6.98 0.26 -15.99
CA ARG A 4 -6.38 1.30 -15.13
C ARG A 4 -7.19 2.60 -15.09
N VAL A 5 -7.61 3.07 -16.26
CA VAL A 5 -8.37 4.31 -16.43
C VAL A 5 -9.70 4.27 -15.68
N GLN A 6 -10.35 3.11 -15.60
CA GLN A 6 -11.61 2.96 -14.86
C GLN A 6 -11.37 3.01 -13.35
N LEU A 7 -10.27 2.42 -12.88
CA LEU A 7 -9.90 2.44 -11.47
C LEU A 7 -9.52 3.85 -10.99
N GLU A 8 -8.83 4.62 -11.83
CA GLU A 8 -8.54 6.04 -11.57
C GLU A 8 -9.82 6.87 -11.51
N LYS A 9 -10.72 6.71 -12.48
CA LYS A 9 -12.02 7.41 -12.46
C LYS A 9 -12.84 7.07 -11.22
N ALA A 10 -12.86 5.81 -10.80
CA ALA A 10 -13.58 5.38 -9.60
C ALA A 10 -13.01 6.00 -8.31
N ALA A 11 -11.68 6.10 -8.20
CA ALA A 11 -10.99 6.65 -7.02
C ALA A 11 -11.30 8.14 -6.77
N TRP A 12 -11.62 8.89 -7.82
CA TRP A 12 -11.92 10.33 -7.75
C TRP A 12 -13.41 10.66 -7.83
N ARG A 13 -14.29 9.66 -7.94
CA ARG A 13 -15.72 9.88 -8.18
C ARG A 13 -16.41 10.70 -7.09
N TRP A 14 -15.92 10.63 -5.85
CA TRP A 14 -16.47 11.36 -4.72
C TRP A 14 -16.38 12.89 -4.89
N VAL A 15 -15.46 13.40 -5.73
CA VAL A 15 -15.31 14.84 -6.00
C VAL A 15 -16.55 15.44 -6.65
N GLU A 16 -17.37 14.63 -7.34
CA GLU A 16 -18.62 15.11 -7.95
C GLU A 16 -19.70 15.46 -6.91
N SER A 17 -19.61 14.92 -5.69
CA SER A 17 -20.65 15.03 -4.66
C SER A 17 -20.20 15.62 -3.33
N VAL A 18 -18.89 15.76 -3.11
CA VAL A 18 -18.31 16.24 -1.85
C VAL A 18 -17.69 17.62 -2.05
N LYS A 19 -18.08 18.57 -1.20
CA LYS A 19 -17.52 19.91 -1.23
C LYS A 19 -16.11 19.95 -0.62
N PRO A 20 -15.25 20.91 -1.00
CA PRO A 20 -13.90 21.02 -0.46
C PRO A 20 -13.83 21.02 1.07
N GLU A 21 -14.78 21.67 1.73
CA GLU A 21 -14.84 21.81 3.19
C GLU A 21 -15.24 20.51 3.90
N GLU A 22 -15.82 19.56 3.17
CA GLU A 22 -16.29 18.26 3.66
C GLU A 22 -15.31 17.13 3.32
N ILE A 23 -14.15 17.46 2.75
CA ILE A 23 -13.10 16.49 2.47
C ILE A 23 -12.59 15.90 3.78
N LYS A 24 -12.46 14.57 3.79
CA LYS A 24 -12.06 13.77 4.94
C LYS A 24 -10.95 12.82 4.52
N GLN A 25 -10.30 12.23 5.50
CA GLN A 25 -9.25 11.24 5.30
C GLN A 25 -9.69 10.13 4.33
N GLU A 26 -10.89 9.56 4.49
CA GLU A 26 -11.42 8.51 3.62
C GLU A 26 -11.41 8.86 2.11
N HIS A 27 -11.66 10.12 1.77
CA HIS A 27 -11.64 10.61 0.40
C HIS A 27 -10.23 10.64 -0.18
N ILE A 28 -9.26 11.06 0.64
CA ILE A 28 -7.85 11.09 0.28
C ILE A 28 -7.33 9.66 0.10
N GLU A 29 -7.63 8.77 1.06
CA GLU A 29 -7.20 7.38 1.01
C GLU A 29 -7.77 6.64 -0.19
N LEU A 30 -9.02 6.93 -0.56
CA LEU A 30 -9.66 6.39 -1.75
C LEU A 30 -9.00 6.91 -3.03
N ALA A 31 -8.74 8.22 -3.13
CA ALA A 31 -8.13 8.86 -4.29
C ALA A 31 -6.71 8.34 -4.57
N TYR A 32 -5.90 8.19 -3.51
CA TYR A 32 -4.54 7.65 -3.59
C TYR A 32 -4.50 6.12 -3.54
N ARG A 33 -5.63 5.48 -3.25
CA ARG A 33 -5.83 4.02 -3.28
C ARG A 33 -4.87 3.29 -2.34
N ILE A 34 -4.56 3.91 -1.20
CA ILE A 34 -3.58 3.38 -0.24
C ILE A 34 -4.07 2.12 0.48
N ASN A 35 -5.40 1.95 0.57
CA ASN A 35 -6.04 0.81 1.24
C ASN A 35 -6.15 -0.43 0.33
N LEU A 36 -5.58 -0.42 -0.88
CA LEU A 36 -5.55 -1.60 -1.73
C LEU A 36 -4.57 -2.64 -1.18
N PRO A 37 -4.90 -3.93 -1.16
CA PRO A 37 -3.91 -4.95 -0.83
C PRO A 37 -2.81 -4.97 -1.87
N ALA A 38 -1.63 -5.48 -1.49
CA ALA A 38 -0.54 -5.71 -2.44
C ALA A 38 -1.01 -6.59 -3.61
N CYS A 39 -0.45 -6.36 -4.79
CA CYS A 39 -0.76 -7.18 -5.96
C CYS A 39 -0.36 -8.64 -5.71
N LYS A 40 -1.24 -9.57 -6.08
CA LYS A 40 -0.91 -11.00 -6.07
C LYS A 40 0.35 -11.26 -6.92
N ARG A 41 1.25 -12.11 -6.41
CA ARG A 41 2.48 -12.51 -7.11
C ARG A 41 2.14 -13.05 -8.49
N GLY A 42 2.88 -12.61 -9.52
CA GLY A 42 2.67 -13.01 -10.91
C GLY A 42 1.49 -12.35 -11.63
N ALA A 43 0.60 -11.63 -10.94
CA ALA A 43 -0.50 -10.92 -11.60
C ALA A 43 -0.03 -9.70 -12.39
N CYS A 44 1.06 -9.07 -11.95
CA CYS A 44 1.70 -7.95 -12.65
C CYS A 44 3.02 -8.41 -13.27
N ARG A 45 3.34 -7.93 -14.48
CA ARG A 45 4.64 -8.19 -15.15
C ARG A 45 5.76 -7.26 -14.69
N ARG A 46 5.40 -6.12 -14.09
CA ARG A 46 6.28 -5.06 -13.58
C ARG A 46 5.56 -4.30 -12.46
N ASN A 47 6.28 -3.46 -11.71
CA ASN A 47 5.69 -2.56 -10.73
C ASN A 47 4.56 -1.75 -11.40
N CYS A 48 3.32 -2.01 -10.97
CA CYS A 48 2.17 -1.43 -11.63
C CYS A 48 1.86 -0.05 -11.02
N ARG A 49 1.70 0.96 -11.88
CA ARG A 49 1.30 2.31 -11.45
C ARG A 49 -0.14 2.40 -10.95
N GLY A 50 -0.89 1.29 -11.05
CA GLY A 50 -2.29 1.21 -10.67
C GLY A 50 -2.52 0.70 -9.26
N ASN A 51 -1.47 0.36 -8.51
CA ASN A 51 -1.57 0.02 -7.09
C ASN A 51 -0.30 0.52 -6.41
N PRO A 52 -0.37 1.51 -5.51
CA PRO A 52 0.80 2.03 -4.81
C PRO A 52 1.52 0.93 -4.00
N ASN A 53 0.79 -0.12 -3.59
CA ASN A 53 1.32 -1.24 -2.82
C ASN A 53 1.84 -2.39 -3.71
N CYS A 54 2.10 -2.14 -4.99
CA CYS A 54 2.61 -3.17 -5.89
C CYS A 54 4.09 -3.47 -5.63
N LEU A 55 4.38 -4.64 -5.08
CA LEU A 55 5.77 -5.05 -4.80
C LEU A 55 6.46 -5.82 -5.95
N VAL A 56 5.82 -5.90 -7.12
CA VAL A 56 6.41 -6.62 -8.26
C VAL A 56 7.53 -5.80 -8.87
N GLY A 57 8.73 -6.39 -9.03
CA GLY A 57 9.83 -5.78 -9.76
C GLY A 57 10.65 -4.74 -8.99
N ILE A 58 10.32 -4.48 -7.72
CA ILE A 58 11.14 -3.65 -6.81
C ILE A 58 12.23 -4.46 -6.10
N GLY A 59 12.28 -5.77 -6.36
CA GLY A 59 13.29 -6.67 -5.80
C GLY A 59 13.11 -6.97 -4.31
N GLU A 60 12.30 -6.22 -3.57
CA GLU A 60 12.10 -6.38 -2.12
C GLU A 60 11.72 -7.81 -1.73
N GLN A 61 10.90 -8.52 -2.50
CA GLN A 61 10.61 -9.93 -2.22
C GLN A 61 11.84 -10.85 -2.36
N ALA A 62 12.82 -10.47 -3.20
CA ALA A 62 14.09 -11.17 -3.31
C ALA A 62 15.10 -10.75 -2.22
N TRP A 63 14.99 -9.53 -1.68
CA TRP A 63 15.90 -9.00 -0.65
C TRP A 63 15.42 -9.26 0.79
N LEU A 64 14.11 -9.20 1.03
CA LEU A 64 13.48 -9.29 2.36
C LEU A 64 13.00 -10.70 2.70
N GLY A 65 12.97 -11.63 1.73
CA GLY A 65 12.56 -13.01 1.97
C GLY A 65 11.14 -13.14 2.56
N GLU A 66 10.89 -14.20 3.34
CA GLU A 66 9.78 -14.20 4.29
C GLU A 66 10.14 -13.26 5.44
N ILE A 67 9.32 -12.24 5.65
CA ILE A 67 9.50 -11.32 6.77
C ILE A 67 9.01 -12.06 8.03
N ASP A 68 9.94 -12.46 8.89
CA ASP A 68 9.62 -13.03 10.18
C ASP A 68 9.19 -11.89 11.13
N GLU A 69 7.88 -11.76 11.34
CA GLU A 69 7.28 -10.77 12.25
C GLU A 69 7.80 -10.93 13.69
N ASN A 70 8.31 -12.10 14.07
CA ASN A 70 8.88 -12.34 15.40
C ASN A 70 10.26 -11.68 15.59
N VAL A 71 10.96 -11.29 14.50
CA VAL A 71 12.23 -10.57 14.60
C VAL A 71 12.05 -9.21 15.30
N PHE A 72 10.91 -8.56 15.09
CA PHE A 72 10.61 -7.27 15.73
C PHE A 72 10.12 -7.42 17.17
N HIS A 73 9.60 -8.60 17.54
CA HIS A 73 9.11 -8.88 18.88
C HIS A 73 10.20 -9.32 19.87
N ASN A 74 11.39 -9.70 19.38
CA ASN A 74 12.52 -10.15 20.19
C ASN A 74 13.67 -9.13 20.27
N ILE A 75 13.42 -7.85 19.96
CA ILE A 75 14.41 -6.79 20.17
C ILE A 75 14.35 -6.42 21.66
N ASP A 76 15.29 -6.94 22.45
CA ASP A 76 15.44 -6.57 23.85
C ASP A 76 15.73 -5.06 23.98
N ASP A 77 15.20 -4.44 25.04
CA ASP A 77 15.47 -3.03 25.35
C ASP A 77 17.01 -2.87 25.48
N PRO A 78 17.66 -1.99 24.69
CA PRO A 78 19.11 -1.77 24.77
C PRO A 78 19.60 -1.37 26.17
N ASN A 79 18.71 -0.93 27.06
CA ASN A 79 19.02 -0.64 28.45
C ASN A 79 19.00 -1.86 29.38
N SER A 80 18.46 -3.00 28.95
CA SER A 80 18.44 -4.24 29.73
C SER A 80 19.85 -4.82 29.96
N GLU A 81 20.78 -4.60 29.01
CA GLU A 81 22.20 -4.97 29.14
C GLU A 81 23.02 -4.02 30.02
N ARG A 82 22.47 -2.86 30.42
CA ARG A 82 23.17 -1.84 31.22
C ARG A 82 22.99 -1.99 32.73
N ARG A 83 22.18 -2.94 33.22
CA ARG A 83 21.91 -3.15 34.64
C ARG A 83 22.72 -4.28 35.26
#